data_AF-A0A1V5PNJ1-F1
#
_entry.id   AF-A0A1V5PNJ1-F1
#
_cell.length_a   1.000
_cell.length_b   1.000
_cell.length_c   1.000
_cell.angle_alpha   90.00
_cell.angle_beta   90.00
_cell.angle_gamma   90.00
#
_symmetry.space_group_name_H-M   'P 1'
#
loop_
_entity.id
_entity.type
_entity.pdbx_description
1 polymer ?
#
loop_
_entity_poly.entity_id
_entity_poly.type
_entity_poly.pdbx_seq_one_letter_code
_entity_poly.pdbx_strand_id
1 'polypeptide(L)'
;MSEISAVEPVKLFLGILFNSEKFPLKIEIEKLFGKIDYISPVFPFNLTDYYRDEMGDNLSRLFYSFENLILPHTIADIKLSTNELEKKFSFNGKRHINLDPGYLDYHKIVLASAKFGGQKIYIGKGMYADMTLWYKKGHFKPFPWTFLDFKDGLYDKVFLEIRQRYKFQRKNKKIKGENY
;
A
#
# COMPACT_ATOMS: atom_id res chain seq x y z
N MET A 1 -24.85 25.60 3.70
CA MET A 1 -24.46 24.46 2.85
C MET A 1 -22.94 24.41 2.84
N SER A 2 -22.35 23.23 3.05
CA SER A 2 -20.91 23.06 2.99
C SER A 2 -20.44 23.13 1.53
N GLU A 3 -19.42 23.93 1.24
CA GLU A 3 -18.77 23.89 -0.07
C GLU A 3 -18.04 22.55 -0.23
N ILE A 4 -18.23 21.91 -1.39
CA ILE A 4 -17.56 20.65 -1.70
C ILE A 4 -16.08 20.95 -1.93
N SER A 5 -15.22 20.42 -1.06
CA SER A 5 -13.77 20.54 -1.21
C SER A 5 -13.26 19.61 -2.30
N ALA A 6 -12.28 20.08 -3.08
CA ALA A 6 -11.58 19.23 -4.04
C ALA A 6 -10.88 18.06 -3.34
N VAL A 7 -10.91 16.88 -3.97
CA VAL A 7 -10.28 15.69 -3.41
C VAL A 7 -8.78 15.78 -3.60
N GLU A 8 -8.05 15.80 -2.48
CA GLU A 8 -6.61 15.93 -2.53
C GLU A 8 -5.93 14.61 -2.93
N PRO A 9 -5.01 14.62 -3.91
CA PRO A 9 -4.28 13.42 -4.30
C PRO A 9 -3.37 12.92 -3.18
N VAL A 10 -3.22 11.60 -3.11
CA VAL A 10 -2.51 10.85 -2.07
C VAL A 10 -1.40 10.00 -2.66
N LYS A 11 -0.46 9.59 -1.81
CA LYS A 11 0.70 8.81 -2.20
C LYS A 11 0.35 7.33 -2.23
N LEU A 12 0.38 6.74 -3.42
CA LEU A 12 0.27 5.29 -3.58
C LEU A 12 1.54 4.62 -3.05
N PHE A 13 1.36 3.53 -2.31
CA PHE A 13 2.41 2.58 -1.99
C PHE A 13 1.88 1.15 -2.18
N LEU A 14 2.80 0.20 -2.31
CA LEU A 14 2.50 -1.20 -2.43
C LEU A 14 3.30 -1.98 -1.40
N GLY A 15 2.60 -2.63 -0.48
CA GLY A 15 3.17 -3.65 0.38
C GLY A 15 3.28 -4.96 -0.36
N ILE A 16 4.45 -5.57 -0.35
CA ILE A 16 4.73 -6.74 -1.17
C ILE A 16 5.26 -7.83 -0.27
N LEU A 17 4.53 -8.94 -0.19
CA LEU A 17 4.96 -10.17 0.47
C LEU A 17 5.30 -11.21 -0.60
N PHE A 18 6.48 -11.81 -0.52
CA PHE A 18 6.99 -12.75 -1.53
C PHE A 18 7.93 -13.77 -0.89
N ASN A 19 8.17 -14.89 -1.57
CA ASN A 19 9.18 -15.87 -1.17
C ASN A 19 10.57 -15.53 -1.75
N SER A 20 11.64 -15.73 -0.97
CA SER A 20 13.01 -15.24 -1.23
C SER A 20 13.71 -15.73 -2.51
N GLU A 21 13.15 -16.67 -3.26
CA GLU A 21 13.83 -17.24 -4.44
C GLU A 21 13.86 -16.33 -5.68
N LYS A 22 12.96 -15.32 -5.80
CA LYS A 22 13.03 -14.19 -6.75
C LYS A 22 11.84 -13.24 -6.54
N PHE A 23 12.07 -11.93 -6.67
CA PHE A 23 11.02 -10.92 -6.81
C PHE A 23 10.94 -10.42 -8.27
N PRO A 24 10.07 -10.99 -9.13
CA PRO A 24 10.13 -10.71 -10.56
C PRO A 24 9.29 -9.51 -11.04
N LEU A 25 8.47 -8.87 -10.19
CA LEU A 25 7.34 -8.05 -10.69
C LEU A 25 7.60 -6.56 -10.85
N LYS A 26 8.84 -6.08 -10.71
CA LYS A 26 9.10 -4.63 -10.78
C LYS A 26 8.59 -4.00 -12.08
N ILE A 27 8.82 -4.65 -13.22
CA ILE A 27 8.46 -4.14 -14.55
C ILE A 27 6.93 -4.09 -14.71
N GLU A 28 6.23 -5.15 -14.31
CA GLU A 28 4.78 -5.27 -14.38
C GLU A 28 4.09 -4.24 -13.47
N ILE A 29 4.63 -4.04 -12.27
CA ILE A 29 4.14 -3.07 -11.31
C ILE A 29 4.33 -1.64 -11.84
N GLU A 30 5.49 -1.33 -12.45
CA GLU A 30 5.73 -0.01 -13.07
C GLU A 30 4.82 0.25 -14.27
N LYS A 31 4.51 -0.78 -15.07
CA LYS A 31 3.56 -0.67 -16.18
C LYS A 31 2.14 -0.31 -15.71
N LEU A 32 1.72 -0.82 -14.56
CA LEU A 32 0.37 -0.58 -14.02
C LEU A 32 0.25 0.74 -13.28
N PHE A 33 1.26 1.11 -12.49
CA PHE A 33 1.13 2.21 -11.51
C PHE A 33 2.10 3.38 -11.76
N GLY A 34 2.91 3.28 -12.81
CA GLY A 34 3.94 4.25 -13.15
C GLY A 34 5.26 3.99 -12.43
N LYS A 35 6.21 4.91 -12.62
CA LYS A 35 7.58 4.76 -12.14
C LYS A 35 7.64 4.67 -10.62
N ILE A 36 8.40 3.69 -10.12
CA ILE A 36 8.69 3.55 -8.69
C ILE A 36 9.70 4.62 -8.29
N ASP A 37 9.38 5.38 -7.24
CA ASP A 37 10.23 6.46 -6.71
C ASP A 37 10.87 6.13 -5.37
N TYR A 38 10.53 4.98 -4.79
CA TYR A 38 11.15 4.45 -3.59
C TYR A 38 10.99 2.94 -3.51
N ILE A 39 12.06 2.27 -3.09
CA ILE A 39 12.10 0.85 -2.75
C ILE A 39 12.66 0.73 -1.33
N SER A 40 11.92 0.08 -0.43
CA SER A 40 12.42 -0.18 0.92
C SER A 40 13.50 -1.27 0.95
N PRO A 41 14.24 -1.40 2.06
CA PRO A 41 14.91 -2.65 2.39
C PRO A 41 13.92 -3.83 2.41
N VAL A 42 14.45 -5.05 2.29
CA VAL A 42 13.68 -6.28 2.46
C VAL A 42 13.67 -6.65 3.94
N PHE A 43 12.50 -7.02 4.46
CA PHE A 43 12.28 -7.42 5.84
C PHE A 43 11.87 -8.89 5.88
N PRO A 44 12.48 -9.73 6.73
CA PRO A 44 11.95 -11.07 7.00
C PRO A 44 10.51 -10.99 7.52
N PHE A 45 9.64 -11.89 7.07
CA PHE A 45 8.25 -11.97 7.50
C PHE A 45 8.00 -13.32 8.19
N ASN A 46 8.10 -13.32 9.52
CA ASN A 46 8.00 -14.51 10.38
C ASN A 46 6.87 -14.39 11.43
N LEU A 47 5.87 -13.55 11.15
CA LEU A 47 4.90 -13.10 12.15
C LEU A 47 3.63 -13.96 12.24
N THR A 48 3.34 -14.74 11.20
CA THR A 48 2.16 -15.62 11.14
C THR A 48 2.40 -16.79 10.19
N ASP A 49 1.81 -17.95 10.49
CA ASP A 49 1.76 -19.10 9.57
C ASP A 49 0.63 -18.99 8.53
N TYR A 50 -0.14 -17.89 8.54
CA TYR A 50 -1.31 -17.67 7.69
C TYR A 50 -1.06 -17.90 6.19
N TYR A 51 0.15 -17.59 5.72
CA TYR A 51 0.52 -17.70 4.31
C TYR A 51 1.29 -18.98 3.98
N ARG A 52 1.60 -19.85 4.95
CA ARG A 52 2.50 -21.00 4.77
C ARG A 52 1.97 -21.98 3.71
N ASP A 53 0.68 -22.32 3.76
CA ASP A 53 0.09 -23.32 2.86
C ASP A 53 0.04 -22.86 1.39
N GLU A 54 -0.08 -21.55 1.18
CA GLU A 54 -0.18 -20.92 -0.14
C GLU A 54 1.19 -20.49 -0.70
N MET A 55 2.03 -19.85 0.11
CA MET A 55 3.26 -19.16 -0.32
C MET A 55 4.57 -19.84 0.15
N GLY A 56 4.47 -20.87 0.98
CA GLY A 56 5.61 -21.54 1.61
C GLY A 56 6.24 -20.76 2.77
N ASP A 57 7.42 -21.21 3.18
CA ASP A 57 8.20 -20.59 4.26
C ASP A 57 9.14 -19.49 3.75
N ASN A 58 9.80 -18.78 4.68
CA ASN A 58 10.80 -17.73 4.39
C ASN A 58 10.25 -16.54 3.59
N LEU A 59 9.06 -16.09 3.97
CA LEU A 59 8.45 -14.92 3.36
C LEU A 59 9.25 -13.66 3.69
N SER A 60 9.23 -12.74 2.73
CA SER A 60 9.92 -11.47 2.77
C SER A 60 8.93 -10.36 2.42
N ARG A 61 9.01 -9.26 3.15
CA ARG A 61 8.21 -8.04 2.94
C ARG A 61 9.10 -6.94 2.38
N LEU A 62 8.63 -6.24 1.35
CA LEU A 62 9.18 -4.95 0.94
C LEU A 62 8.07 -3.98 0.57
N PHE A 63 8.42 -2.71 0.39
CA PHE A 63 7.49 -1.66 0.02
C PHE A 63 7.98 -0.86 -1.19
N TYR A 64 7.07 -0.59 -2.11
CA TYR A 64 7.27 0.37 -3.21
C TYR A 64 6.41 1.62 -3.00
N SER A 65 6.90 2.76 -3.47
CA SER A 65 6.05 3.93 -3.73
C SER A 65 6.30 4.51 -5.11
N PHE A 66 5.39 5.34 -5.60
CA PHE A 66 5.32 5.72 -7.02
C PHE A 66 5.41 7.23 -7.24
N GLU A 67 6.02 7.68 -8.34
CA GLU A 67 6.15 9.10 -8.67
C GLU A 67 4.79 9.80 -8.79
N ASN A 68 3.80 9.10 -9.33
CA ASN A 68 2.46 9.62 -9.54
C ASN A 68 1.61 9.53 -8.26
N LEU A 69 0.99 10.64 -7.89
CA LEU A 69 -0.06 10.64 -6.88
C LEU A 69 -1.38 10.16 -7.51
N ILE A 70 -2.20 9.50 -6.69
CA ILE A 70 -3.52 9.00 -7.10
C ILE A 70 -4.62 9.78 -6.41
N LEU A 71 -5.85 9.70 -6.92
CA LEU A 71 -7.03 10.10 -6.15
C LEU A 71 -7.41 8.95 -5.20
N PRO A 72 -7.75 9.20 -3.92
CA PRO A 72 -8.05 8.16 -2.94
C PRO A 72 -9.11 7.13 -3.38
N HIS A 73 -10.12 7.57 -4.14
CA HIS A 73 -11.22 6.69 -4.58
C HIS A 73 -10.76 5.62 -5.58
N THR A 74 -9.62 5.80 -6.25
CA THR A 74 -9.10 4.80 -7.22
C THR A 74 -8.44 3.60 -6.55
N ILE A 75 -8.28 3.61 -5.21
CA ILE A 75 -7.61 2.51 -4.50
C ILE A 75 -8.35 1.18 -4.66
N ALA A 76 -9.67 1.19 -4.84
CA ALA A 76 -10.45 -0.01 -5.14
C ALA A 76 -10.07 -0.63 -6.49
N ASP A 77 -9.90 0.22 -7.53
CA ASP A 77 -9.44 -0.21 -8.85
C ASP A 77 -8.02 -0.73 -8.83
N ILE A 78 -7.14 -0.05 -8.09
CA ILE A 78 -5.76 -0.48 -7.90
C ILE A 78 -5.74 -1.86 -7.23
N LYS A 79 -6.59 -2.11 -6.21
CA LYS A 79 -6.68 -3.44 -5.57
C LYS A 79 -7.16 -4.53 -6.53
N LEU A 80 -8.11 -4.23 -7.42
CA LEU A 80 -8.49 -5.17 -8.48
C LEU A 80 -7.31 -5.48 -9.39
N SER A 81 -6.60 -4.46 -9.88
CA SER A 81 -5.41 -4.64 -10.73
C SER A 81 -4.31 -5.46 -10.04
N THR A 82 -4.06 -5.24 -8.75
CA THR A 82 -3.10 -6.07 -8.00
C THR A 82 -3.57 -7.51 -7.84
N ASN A 83 -4.86 -7.75 -7.61
CA ASN A 83 -5.40 -9.10 -7.49
C ASN A 83 -5.27 -9.87 -8.81
N GLU A 84 -5.52 -9.21 -9.95
CA GLU A 84 -5.32 -9.82 -11.27
C GLU A 84 -3.83 -10.10 -11.54
N LEU A 85 -2.94 -9.22 -11.11
CA LEU A 85 -1.51 -9.45 -11.20
C LEU A 85 -1.07 -10.65 -10.34
N GLU A 86 -1.52 -10.76 -9.09
CA GLU A 86 -1.26 -11.92 -8.23
C GLU A 86 -1.73 -13.23 -8.88
N LYS A 87 -2.93 -13.24 -9.47
CA LYS A 87 -3.48 -14.41 -10.18
C LYS A 87 -2.60 -14.81 -11.37
N LYS A 88 -2.19 -13.83 -12.19
CA LYS A 88 -1.35 -14.09 -13.37
C LYS A 88 -0.01 -14.74 -13.02
N PHE A 89 0.52 -14.44 -11.84
CA PHE A 89 1.81 -14.96 -11.35
C PHE A 89 1.64 -16.09 -10.32
N SER A 90 0.42 -16.62 -10.17
CA SER A 90 0.17 -17.83 -9.40
C SER A 90 0.59 -19.06 -10.22
N PHE A 91 1.15 -20.07 -9.57
CA PHE A 91 1.60 -21.31 -10.20
C PHE A 91 0.89 -22.50 -9.54
N ASN A 92 0.36 -23.43 -10.33
CA ASN A 92 -0.45 -24.56 -9.85
C ASN A 92 -1.60 -24.14 -8.92
N GLY A 93 -2.21 -22.98 -9.17
CA GLY A 93 -3.30 -22.45 -8.34
C GLY A 93 -2.86 -21.88 -6.99
N LYS A 94 -1.55 -21.88 -6.69
CA LYS A 94 -0.99 -21.29 -5.47
C LYS A 94 -0.42 -19.90 -5.74
N ARG A 95 -0.70 -18.99 -4.81
CA ARG A 95 -0.20 -17.62 -4.82
C ARG A 95 1.26 -17.61 -4.38
N HIS A 96 2.15 -16.98 -5.14
CA HIS A 96 3.56 -16.81 -4.77
C HIS A 96 3.88 -15.41 -4.22
N ILE A 97 2.95 -14.47 -4.41
CA ILE A 97 3.11 -13.07 -4.06
C ILE A 97 1.79 -12.50 -3.57
N ASN A 98 1.82 -11.69 -2.52
CA ASN A 98 0.69 -10.89 -2.07
C ASN A 98 1.04 -9.40 -2.20
N LEU A 99 0.16 -8.67 -2.87
CA LEU A 99 0.27 -7.27 -3.23
C LEU A 99 -0.82 -6.50 -2.47
N ASP A 100 -0.40 -5.74 -1.48
CA ASP A 100 -1.25 -4.92 -0.62
C ASP A 100 -1.14 -3.44 -1.01
N PRO A 101 -1.94 -2.96 -1.97
CA PRO A 101 -1.95 -1.55 -2.29
C PRO A 101 -2.56 -0.76 -1.14
N GLY A 102 -1.93 0.36 -0.85
CA GLY A 102 -2.43 1.34 0.08
C GLY A 102 -2.07 2.74 -0.35
N TYR A 103 -2.63 3.72 0.34
CA TYR A 103 -2.18 5.10 0.20
C TYR A 103 -1.84 5.70 1.54
N LEU A 104 -1.00 6.74 1.48
CA LEU A 104 -0.80 7.63 2.61
C LEU A 104 -1.06 9.07 2.23
N ASP A 105 -1.61 9.80 3.18
CA ASP A 105 -1.71 11.25 3.15
C ASP A 105 -0.89 11.85 4.31
N TYR A 106 -1.17 13.10 4.70
CA TYR A 106 -0.45 13.73 5.80
C TYR A 106 -0.70 13.10 7.17
N HIS A 107 -1.81 12.37 7.32
CA HIS A 107 -2.41 11.98 8.59
C HIS A 107 -2.52 10.46 8.76
N LYS A 108 -2.60 9.68 7.69
CA LYS A 108 -2.90 8.25 7.79
C LYS A 108 -2.30 7.42 6.68
N ILE A 109 -2.22 6.13 6.98
CA ILE A 109 -1.97 5.04 6.04
C ILE A 109 -3.24 4.20 5.97
N VAL A 110 -3.68 3.92 4.75
CA VAL A 110 -4.87 3.11 4.45
C VAL A 110 -4.48 1.99 3.50
N LEU A 111 -4.89 0.77 3.80
CA LEU A 111 -4.76 -0.39 2.91
C LEU A 111 -6.10 -0.73 2.28
N ALA A 112 -6.09 -1.20 1.04
CA ALA A 112 -7.29 -1.77 0.41
C ALA A 112 -7.38 -3.28 0.66
N SER A 113 -8.57 -3.74 1.00
CA SER A 113 -8.83 -5.14 1.35
C SER A 113 -10.09 -5.65 0.65
N ALA A 114 -10.02 -6.86 0.10
CA ALA A 114 -11.20 -7.58 -0.39
C ALA A 114 -11.96 -8.32 0.73
N LYS A 115 -11.41 -8.30 1.96
CA LYS A 115 -11.99 -8.99 3.12
C LYS A 115 -12.70 -7.98 4.01
N PHE A 116 -13.96 -8.26 4.33
CA PHE A 116 -14.69 -7.52 5.33
C PHE A 116 -13.98 -7.55 6.70
N GLY A 117 -14.17 -6.49 7.47
CA GLY A 117 -13.79 -6.39 8.88
C GLY A 117 -14.62 -5.25 9.47
N GLY A 118 -15.07 -5.38 10.72
CA GLY A 118 -16.04 -4.44 11.31
C GLY A 118 -15.59 -2.98 11.32
N GLN A 119 -14.27 -2.74 11.35
CA GLN A 119 -13.68 -1.40 11.27
C GLN A 119 -13.51 -0.86 9.84
N LYS A 120 -13.60 -1.73 8.83
CA LYS A 120 -13.25 -1.38 7.46
C LYS A 120 -14.44 -0.75 6.74
N ILE A 121 -14.18 0.31 5.99
CA ILE A 121 -15.21 1.07 5.29
C ILE A 121 -15.34 0.53 3.87
N TYR A 122 -16.55 0.18 3.45
CA TYR A 122 -16.79 -0.21 2.06
C TYR A 122 -16.53 0.97 1.11
N ILE A 123 -15.75 0.74 0.06
CA ILE A 123 -15.33 1.78 -0.91
C ILE A 123 -15.71 1.41 -2.35
N GLY A 124 -16.64 0.47 -2.53
CA GLY A 124 -17.08 0.01 -3.85
C GLY A 124 -16.32 -1.23 -4.34
N LYS A 125 -16.87 -1.87 -5.37
CA LYS A 125 -16.23 -2.99 -6.11
C LYS A 125 -15.84 -4.19 -5.23
N GLY A 126 -16.57 -4.43 -4.15
CA GLY A 126 -16.24 -5.48 -3.17
C GLY A 126 -15.00 -5.18 -2.32
N MET A 127 -14.51 -3.93 -2.34
CA MET A 127 -13.31 -3.50 -1.62
C MET A 127 -13.65 -2.67 -0.40
N TYR A 128 -12.74 -2.73 0.56
CA TYR A 128 -12.81 -2.01 1.82
C TYR A 128 -11.52 -1.24 2.07
N ALA A 129 -11.63 -0.03 2.60
CA ALA A 129 -10.53 0.75 3.13
C ALA A 129 -10.28 0.40 4.60
N ASP A 130 -9.05 0.04 4.93
CA ASP A 130 -8.61 -0.29 6.28
C ASP A 130 -7.56 0.74 6.76
N MET A 131 -7.97 1.61 7.68
CA MET A 131 -7.05 2.56 8.31
C MET A 131 -6.08 1.80 9.21
N THR A 132 -4.82 1.74 8.77
CA THR A 132 -3.79 0.88 9.36
C THR A 132 -2.92 1.63 10.34
N LEU A 133 -2.50 2.86 10.02
CA LEU A 133 -1.69 3.71 10.90
C LEU A 133 -2.18 5.15 10.81
N TRP A 134 -1.97 5.94 11.87
CA TRP A 134 -2.17 7.38 11.87
C TRP A 134 -0.92 8.13 12.31
N TYR A 135 -0.72 9.34 11.79
CA TYR A 135 0.46 10.14 12.03
C TYR A 135 0.21 11.17 13.14
N LYS A 136 1.04 11.13 14.19
CA LYS A 136 1.01 12.07 15.31
C LYS A 136 2.42 12.44 15.73
N LYS A 137 2.69 13.75 15.84
CA LYS A 137 3.94 14.31 16.42
C LYS A 137 5.22 13.62 15.92
N GLY A 138 5.35 13.41 14.60
CA GLY A 138 6.57 12.81 14.04
C GLY A 138 6.51 11.30 13.80
N HIS A 139 5.51 10.60 14.35
CA HIS A 139 5.47 9.14 14.35
C HIS A 139 4.18 8.60 13.74
N PHE A 140 4.26 7.42 13.13
CA PHE A 140 3.07 6.62 12.87
C PHE A 140 2.69 5.84 14.13
N LYS A 141 1.39 5.70 14.35
CA LYS A 141 0.82 5.04 15.51
C LYS A 141 -0.23 4.02 15.03
N PRO A 142 -0.24 2.81 15.60
CA PRO A 142 -1.22 1.81 15.24
C PRO A 142 -2.61 2.14 15.80
N PHE A 143 -3.62 1.62 15.13
CA PHE A 143 -4.95 1.41 15.66
C PHE A 143 -5.02 0.06 16.40
N PRO A 144 -6.03 -0.18 17.25
CA PRO A 144 -6.17 -1.45 17.97
C PRO A 144 -6.16 -2.69 17.06
N TRP A 145 -6.68 -2.55 15.84
CA TRP A 145 -6.83 -3.60 14.83
C TRP A 145 -5.69 -3.68 13.80
N THR A 146 -4.66 -2.84 13.92
CA THR A 146 -3.51 -2.84 12.98
C THR A 146 -2.85 -4.22 12.89
N PHE A 147 -2.39 -4.60 11.71
CA PHE A 147 -1.66 -5.86 11.50
C PHE A 147 -0.38 -5.91 12.35
N LEU A 148 -0.01 -7.11 12.82
CA LEU A 148 1.09 -7.29 13.77
C LEU A 148 2.42 -6.71 13.25
N ASP A 149 2.70 -6.90 11.97
CA ASP A 149 3.89 -6.39 11.27
C ASP A 149 3.96 -4.85 11.24
N PHE A 150 2.82 -4.17 11.36
CA PHE A 150 2.73 -2.71 11.43
C PHE A 150 2.73 -2.15 12.86
N LYS A 151 2.53 -2.97 13.91
CA LYS A 151 2.35 -2.47 15.28
C LYS A 151 3.64 -1.96 15.92
N ASP A 152 4.76 -2.64 15.68
CA ASP A 152 6.01 -2.43 16.43
C ASP A 152 6.96 -1.42 15.76
N GLY A 153 6.44 -0.61 14.83
CA GLY A 153 7.22 0.43 14.16
C GLY A 153 8.31 -0.10 13.22
N LEU A 154 8.29 -1.39 12.89
CA LEU A 154 9.24 -2.04 11.96
C LEU A 154 9.38 -1.27 10.64
N TYR A 155 8.27 -0.70 10.17
CA TYR A 155 8.18 0.04 8.90
C TYR A 155 8.14 1.57 9.07
N ASP A 156 8.37 2.11 10.28
CA ASP A 156 8.25 3.56 10.51
C ASP A 156 9.19 4.37 9.62
N LYS A 157 10.46 3.96 9.51
CA LYS A 157 11.44 4.63 8.65
C LYS A 157 10.99 4.63 7.17
N VAL A 158 10.42 3.52 6.72
CA VAL A 158 9.89 3.36 5.36
C VAL A 158 8.76 4.36 5.11
N PHE A 159 7.76 4.40 6.00
CA PHE A 159 6.61 5.28 5.80
C PHE A 159 6.94 6.76 6.01
N LEU A 160 7.91 7.08 6.88
CA LEU A 160 8.41 8.45 7.01
C LEU A 160 9.10 8.94 5.74
N GLU A 161 9.91 8.09 5.11
CA GLU A 161 10.56 8.40 3.82
C GLU A 161 9.52 8.60 2.71
N ILE A 162 8.56 7.68 2.56
CA ILE A 162 7.47 7.81 1.58
C ILE A 162 6.67 9.10 1.84
N ARG A 163 6.41 9.45 3.10
CA ARG A 163 5.72 10.69 3.47
C ARG A 163 6.52 11.95 3.15
N GLN A 164 7.84 11.92 3.25
CA GLN A 164 8.69 13.04 2.82
C GLN A 164 8.59 13.25 1.31
N ARG A 165 8.63 12.17 0.52
CA ARG A 165 8.42 12.21 -0.94
C ARG A 165 7.05 12.76 -1.30
N TYR A 166 6.00 12.30 -0.62
CA TYR A 166 4.64 12.81 -0.77
C TYR A 166 4.56 14.32 -0.54
N LYS A 167 5.17 14.82 0.55
CA LYS A 167 5.22 16.26 0.85
C LYS A 167 5.86 17.06 -0.29
N PHE A 168 6.97 16.58 -0.83
CA PHE A 168 7.67 17.23 -1.94
C PHE A 168 6.80 17.25 -3.22
N GLN A 169 6.18 16.11 -3.57
CA GLN A 169 5.28 16.00 -4.73
C GLN A 169 4.07 16.95 -4.62
N ARG A 170 3.46 17.03 -3.43
CA ARG A 170 2.33 17.92 -3.16
C ARG A 170 2.71 19.39 -3.27
N LYS A 171 3.91 19.77 -2.82
CA LYS A 171 4.43 21.14 -2.97
C LYS A 171 4.65 21.48 -4.45
N ASN A 172 5.26 20.58 -5.21
CA ASN A 172 5.58 20.83 -6.62
C ASN A 172 4.36 20.82 -7.55
N LYS A 173 3.33 20.01 -7.26
CA LYS A 173 2.07 20.06 -8.03
C LYS A 173 1.31 21.37 -7.82
N LYS A 174 1.27 21.89 -6.60
CA LYS A 174 0.71 23.23 -6.33
C LYS A 174 1.45 24.32 -7.11
N ILE A 175 2.75 24.17 -7.36
CA ILE A 175 3.54 25.10 -8.17
C ILE A 175 3.23 24.97 -9.67
N LYS A 176 2.86 23.77 -10.16
CA LYS A 176 2.57 23.50 -11.57
C LYS A 176 1.13 23.74 -12.03
N GLY A 177 0.22 24.13 -11.12
CA GLY A 177 -1.14 24.57 -11.49
C GLY A 177 -2.10 23.48 -11.99
N GLU A 178 -1.75 22.19 -11.86
CA GLU A 178 -2.66 21.09 -12.17
C GLU A 178 -3.70 20.93 -11.05
N ASN A 179 -4.82 21.64 -11.17
CA ASN A 179 -6.03 21.41 -10.38
C ASN A 179 -6.80 20.25 -11.03
N TYR A 180 -7.04 19.19 -10.24
CA TYR A 180 -7.86 18.04 -10.62
C TYR A 180 -9.36 18.36 -10.49
#